data_AF-A0A424WB87-F1
#
_entry.id   AF-A0A424WB87-F1
#
_cell.length_a   1.000
_cell.length_b   1.000
_cell.length_c   1.000
_cell.angle_alpha   90.00
_cell.angle_beta   90.00
_cell.angle_gamma   90.00
#
_symmetry.space_group_name_H-M   'P 1'
#
loop_
_entity.id
_entity.type
_entity.pdbx_description
1 polymer ?
#
loop_
_entity_poly.entity_id
_entity_poly.type
_entity_poly.pdbx_seq_one_letter_code
_entity_poly.pdbx_strand_id
1 'polypeptide(L)' 'MPRSIGLVISRHPGLLHDLQTVYGAEDLYNLLEVIAVDAHNRRVLAEPR' A
#
# COMPACT_ATOMS: atom_id res chain seq x y z
N MET A 1 -15.47 3.39 -3.82
CA MET A 1 -14.02 3.66 -3.84
C MET A 1 -13.32 2.58 -4.64
N PRO A 2 -12.40 2.90 -5.58
CA PRO A 2 -11.56 1.92 -6.25
C PRO A 2 -10.82 1.02 -5.26
N ARG A 3 -10.72 -0.28 -5.55
CA ARG A 3 -10.09 -1.28 -4.66
C ARG A 3 -8.65 -0.93 -4.33
N SER A 4 -7.90 -0.41 -5.29
CA SER A 4 -6.51 0.04 -5.13
C SER A 4 -6.38 1.11 -4.06
N ILE A 5 -7.21 2.16 -4.12
CA ILE A 5 -7.25 3.22 -3.09
C ILE A 5 -7.64 2.62 -1.74
N GLY A 6 -8.67 1.77 -1.71
CA GLY A 6 -9.12 1.10 -0.49
C GLY A 6 -8.03 0.30 0.21
N LEU A 7 -7.18 -0.41 -0.55
CA LEU A 7 -6.07 -1.18 0.01
C LEU A 7 -5.04 -0.25 0.69
N VAL A 8 -4.63 0.84 0.03
CA VAL A 8 -3.65 1.78 0.59
C VAL A 8 -4.17 2.45 1.85
N ILE A 9 -5.39 3.00 1.83
CA ILE A 9 -5.94 3.71 3.00
C ILE A 9 -6.28 2.76 4.15
N SER A 10 -6.52 1.47 3.89
CA SER A 10 -6.70 0.49 4.97
C SER A 10 -5.42 0.30 5.79
N ARG A 11 -4.25 0.51 5.18
CA ARG A 11 -2.94 0.40 5.82
C ARG A 11 -2.40 1.74 6.30
N HIS A 12 -2.74 2.82 5.59
CA HIS A 12 -2.33 4.20 5.85
C HIS A 12 -3.51 5.16 5.67
N PRO A 13 -4.44 5.25 6.65
CA PRO A 13 -5.66 6.04 6.52
C PRO A 13 -5.44 7.53 6.23
N GLY A 14 -4.31 8.08 6.69
CA GLY A 14 -3.93 9.48 6.48
C GLY A 14 -3.66 9.85 5.01
N LEU A 15 -3.39 8.88 4.14
CA LEU A 15 -3.07 9.15 2.73
C LEU A 15 -4.30 9.38 1.85
N LEU A 16 -5.53 9.28 2.39
CA LEU A 16 -6.72 9.46 1.56
C LEU A 16 -6.78 10.85 0.91
N HIS A 17 -6.43 11.91 1.65
CA HIS A 17 -6.41 13.25 1.09
C HIS A 17 -5.38 13.35 -0.03
N ASP A 18 -4.14 12.91 0.22
CA ASP A 18 -3.05 13.01 -0.74
C ASP A 18 -3.31 12.18 -2.01
N LEU A 19 -3.91 10.99 -1.88
CA LEU A 19 -4.35 10.17 -3.02
C LEU A 19 -5.45 10.83 -3.88
N GLN A 20 -6.15 11.81 -3.34
CA GLN A 20 -7.21 12.55 -4.04
C GLN A 20 -6.74 13.90 -4.59
N THR A 21 -5.66 14.48 -4.05
CA THR A 21 -5.27 15.86 -4.34
C THR A 21 -3.82 16.05 -4.81
N VAL A 22 -2.90 15.13 -4.45
CA VAL A 22 -1.46 15.28 -4.71
C VAL A 22 -0.93 14.14 -5.58
N TYR A 23 -1.25 12.90 -5.24
CA TYR A 23 -0.69 11.72 -5.86
C TYR A 23 -1.39 11.33 -7.15
N GLY A 24 -0.59 10.89 -8.10
CA GLY A 24 -1.05 10.31 -9.36
C GLY A 24 -1.34 8.82 -9.25
N ALA A 25 -1.77 8.24 -10.38
CA ALA A 25 -1.97 6.80 -10.48
C ALA A 25 -0.67 6.00 -10.24
N GLU A 26 0.48 6.53 -10.69
CA GLU A 26 1.79 5.91 -10.50
C GLU A 26 2.15 5.78 -9.01
N ASP A 27 1.99 6.85 -8.24
CA ASP A 27 2.21 6.85 -6.79
C ASP A 27 1.32 5.82 -6.07
N LEU A 28 0.04 5.74 -6.48
CA LEU A 28 -0.87 4.72 -5.96
C LEU A 28 -0.33 3.30 -6.22
N TYR A 29 0.18 3.02 -7.41
CA TYR A 29 0.76 1.71 -7.73
C TYR A 29 2.08 1.45 -6.99
N ASN A 30 2.92 2.46 -6.82
CA ASN A 30 4.14 2.35 -6.01
C ASN A 30 3.82 1.99 -4.55
N LEU A 31 2.80 2.61 -3.96
CA LEU A 31 2.35 2.28 -2.60
C LEU A 31 1.80 0.85 -2.50
N LEU A 32 1.08 0.38 -3.52
CA LEU A 32 0.61 -1.02 -3.58
C LEU A 32 1.77 -2.01 -3.64
N GLU A 33 2.82 -1.70 -4.40
CA GLU A 33 4.03 -2.52 -4.47
C GLU A 33 4.74 -2.59 -3.12
N VAL A 34 4.92 -1.45 -2.44
CA VAL A 34 5.49 -1.40 -1.09
C VAL A 34 4.70 -2.30 -0.13
N ILE A 35 3.37 -2.21 -0.14
CA ILE A 35 2.50 -3.07 0.70
C ILE A 35 2.71 -4.56 0.40
N ALA A 36 2.88 -4.93 -0.88
CA ALA A 36 3.10 -6.31 -1.30
C ALA A 36 4.48 -6.83 -0.85
N VAL A 37 5.54 -6.03 -1.04
CA VAL A 37 6.91 -6.35 -0.61
C VAL A 37 6.96 -6.51 0.92
N ASP A 38 6.33 -5.62 1.65
CA ASP A 38 6.21 -5.69 3.10
C ASP A 38 5.53 -6.98 3.58
N ALA A 39 4.46 -7.40 2.90
CA ALA A 39 3.78 -8.65 3.21
C ALA A 39 4.68 -9.87 2.94
N HIS A 40 5.41 -9.85 1.82
CA HIS A 40 6.39 -10.88 1.49
C HIS A 40 7.49 -10.97 2.55
N ASN A 41 8.10 -9.83 2.91
CA ASN A 41 9.18 -9.77 3.89
C ASN A 41 8.73 -10.28 5.26
N ARG A 42 7.54 -9.88 5.72
CA ARG A 42 6.97 -10.39 6.97
C ARG A 42 6.79 -11.91 6.95
N ARG A 43 6.38 -12.49 5.82
CA ARG A 43 6.23 -13.94 5.68
C ARG A 43 7.59 -14.63 5.76
N VAL A 44 8.58 -14.18 4.98
CA VAL A 44 9.93 -14.77 4.97
C VAL A 44 10.59 -14.70 6.34
N LEU A 45 10.43 -13.58 7.06
CA LEU A 45 10.97 -13.42 8.42
C LEU A 45 10.27 -14.28 9.47
N ALA A 46 9.02 -14.70 9.22
CA ALA A 46 8.25 -15.54 10.13
C ALA A 46 8.48 -17.04 9.89
N GLU A 47 9.13 -17.44 8.80
CA GLU A 47 9.48 -18.83 8.52
C GLU A 47 10.64 -19.28 9.44
N PRO A 48 10.45 -20.30 10.30
CA PRO A 48 11.53 -20.83 11.12
C PRO A 48 12.61 -21.46 10.23
N ARG A 49 13.87 -21.20 10.59
CA ARG A 49 15.06 -21.57 9.82
C ARG A 49 15.42 -23.05 9.93
#